data_AF-A0A2N2YUG9-F1
#
_entry.id   AF-A0A2N2YUG9-F1
#
_cell.length_a   1.000
_cell.length_b   1.000
_cell.length_c   1.000
_cell.angle_alpha   90.00
_cell.angle_beta   90.00
_cell.angle_gamma   90.00
#
_symmetry.space_group_name_H-M   'P 1'
#
loop_
_entity.id
_entity.type
_entity.pdbx_description
1 polymer ?
#
loop_
_entity_poly.entity_id
_entity_poly.type
_entity_poly.pdbx_seq_one_letter_code
_entity_poly.pdbx_strand_id
1 'polypeptide(L)'
;MTSLSNRIAQVESQWTYPINGFINDLYEPVHLPSHDVAHHFRVWKFCKDLLHEIERNSLSIDSSKVEQALIACLFHDTGLTIDTGEKHGFHSRVACQKFFLQNPNLAPVSLNEILKAIEYHDDKTLKDLSIFNGGQEVDLVNLVSTADDLDAFGLIGVYRYLEIYTLRGHSLQEIPSLVMLNLENRFTNFERMYSNYIDLVNEQKLRFLKTNDFFKSLDNHFNSPSDKEDYFLIIAEVLLENLLVKKMDTKTTIDYALKGDYPTQVKIFFECLRDELESF
;
A
#
# COMPACT_ATOMS: atom_id res chain seq x y z
N MET A 1 -14.83 17.65 -23.05
CA MET A 1 -14.20 17.31 -21.76
C MET A 1 -12.86 16.68 -22.07
N THR A 2 -11.80 17.01 -21.33
CA THR A 2 -10.53 16.25 -21.40
C THR A 2 -10.80 14.81 -20.95
N SER A 3 -10.06 13.80 -21.42
CA SER A 3 -10.17 12.44 -20.88
C SER A 3 -9.59 12.38 -19.46
N LEU A 4 -9.97 11.40 -18.63
CA LEU A 4 -9.34 11.19 -17.32
C LEU A 4 -7.84 10.98 -17.44
N SER A 5 -7.37 10.24 -18.44
CA SER A 5 -5.94 10.06 -18.70
C SER A 5 -5.21 11.39 -18.88
N ASN A 6 -5.81 12.36 -19.58
CA ASN A 6 -5.22 13.69 -19.74
C ASN A 6 -5.23 14.48 -18.42
N ARG A 7 -6.28 14.34 -17.60
CA ARG A 7 -6.34 14.97 -16.27
C ARG A 7 -5.28 14.40 -15.34
N ILE A 8 -5.13 13.08 -15.29
CA ILE A 8 -4.10 12.38 -14.54
C ILE A 8 -2.71 12.83 -14.99
N ALA A 9 -2.43 12.82 -16.31
CA ALA A 9 -1.13 13.23 -16.83
C ALA A 9 -0.79 14.70 -16.48
N GLN A 10 -1.79 15.58 -16.47
CA GLN A 10 -1.60 16.97 -16.04
C GLN A 10 -1.24 17.06 -14.55
N VAL A 11 -1.96 16.34 -13.69
CA VAL A 11 -1.68 16.26 -12.24
C VAL A 11 -0.29 15.66 -11.99
N GLU A 12 0.08 14.57 -12.67
CA GLU A 12 1.42 13.97 -12.60
C GLU A 12 2.53 14.97 -12.96
N SER A 13 2.33 15.72 -14.04
CA SER A 13 3.29 16.72 -14.50
C SER A 13 3.51 17.86 -13.50
N GLN A 14 2.50 18.15 -12.70
CA GLN A 14 2.50 19.23 -11.72
C GLN A 14 3.06 18.79 -10.37
N TRP A 15 2.74 17.56 -9.92
CA TRP A 15 2.91 17.16 -8.52
C TRP A 15 4.03 16.15 -8.29
N THR A 16 4.30 15.25 -9.24
CA THR A 16 5.21 14.13 -9.02
C THR A 16 6.61 14.61 -8.65
N TYR A 17 7.19 15.55 -9.41
CA TYR A 17 8.56 16.01 -9.15
C TYR A 17 8.69 16.80 -7.83
N PRO A 18 7.86 17.84 -7.55
CA PRO A 18 7.97 18.62 -6.31
C PRO A 18 7.73 17.79 -5.05
N ILE A 19 6.72 16.91 -5.04
CA ILE A 19 6.41 16.10 -3.87
C ILE A 19 7.46 15.00 -3.68
N ASN A 20 7.92 14.37 -4.78
CA ASN A 20 8.93 13.31 -4.68
C ASN A 20 10.20 13.78 -3.97
N GLY A 21 10.69 14.99 -4.26
CA GLY A 21 11.85 15.55 -3.55
C GLY A 21 11.61 15.62 -2.03
N PHE A 22 10.46 16.17 -1.64
CA PHE A 22 10.11 16.31 -0.21
C PHE A 22 9.94 14.97 0.51
N ILE A 23 9.29 13.98 -0.11
CA ILE A 23 9.11 12.67 0.52
C ILE A 23 10.43 11.90 0.62
N ASN A 24 11.34 12.03 -0.37
CA ASN A 24 12.67 11.42 -0.27
C ASN A 24 13.43 11.97 0.94
N ASP A 25 13.38 13.28 1.18
CA ASP A 25 14.03 13.90 2.34
C ASP A 25 13.43 13.40 3.68
N LEU A 26 12.14 13.05 3.72
CA LEU A 26 11.50 12.47 4.92
C LEU A 26 11.96 11.04 5.19
N TYR A 27 12.14 10.24 4.13
CA TYR A 27 12.49 8.83 4.24
C TYR A 27 14.01 8.58 4.29
N GLU A 28 14.85 9.51 3.86
CA GLU A 28 16.32 9.38 3.91
C GLU A 28 16.86 8.93 5.28
N PRO A 29 16.41 9.47 6.44
CA PRO A 29 16.93 9.06 7.74
C PRO A 29 16.23 7.82 8.33
N VAL A 30 15.23 7.24 7.65
CA VAL A 30 14.37 6.18 8.20
C VAL A 30 14.48 4.90 7.38
N HIS A 31 14.76 3.79 8.07
CA HIS A 31 14.75 2.47 7.43
C HIS A 31 13.39 1.80 7.59
N LEU A 32 12.54 1.93 6.57
CA LEU A 32 11.19 1.33 6.50
C LEU A 32 10.89 0.81 5.07
N PRO A 33 11.61 -0.21 4.58
CA PRO A 33 11.54 -0.68 3.19
C PRO A 33 10.14 -1.13 2.70
N SER A 34 9.21 -1.50 3.57
CA SER A 34 7.81 -1.79 3.20
C SER A 34 6.94 -0.57 2.92
N HIS A 35 7.32 0.59 3.45
CA HIS A 35 6.58 1.85 3.33
C HIS A 35 7.50 2.98 2.85
N ASP A 36 8.51 2.64 2.06
CA ASP A 36 9.44 3.60 1.46
C ASP A 36 8.76 4.46 0.37
N VAL A 37 9.53 5.31 -0.30
CA VAL A 37 9.02 6.16 -1.39
C VAL A 37 8.33 5.34 -2.49
N ALA A 38 8.78 4.11 -2.78
CA ALA A 38 8.18 3.28 -3.80
C ALA A 38 6.75 2.84 -3.42
N HIS A 39 6.47 2.60 -2.14
CA HIS A 39 5.12 2.29 -1.67
C HIS A 39 4.10 3.38 -2.04
N HIS A 40 4.43 4.65 -1.81
CA HIS A 40 3.56 5.79 -2.17
C HIS A 40 3.21 5.81 -3.66
N PHE A 41 4.15 5.42 -4.53
CA PHE A 41 3.92 5.33 -5.97
C PHE A 41 3.08 4.11 -6.38
N ARG A 42 3.16 2.99 -5.65
CA ARG A 42 2.24 1.86 -5.87
C ARG A 42 0.81 2.23 -5.48
N VAL A 43 0.62 2.89 -4.34
CA VAL A 43 -0.68 3.42 -3.92
C VAL A 43 -1.22 4.45 -4.91
N TRP A 44 -0.37 5.35 -5.42
CA TRP A 44 -0.73 6.25 -6.52
C TRP A 44 -1.21 5.49 -7.77
N LYS A 45 -0.50 4.43 -8.18
CA LYS A 45 -0.90 3.60 -9.34
C LYS A 45 -2.27 2.95 -9.10
N PHE A 46 -2.48 2.31 -7.95
CA PHE A 46 -3.78 1.73 -7.60
C PHE A 46 -4.89 2.77 -7.60
N CYS A 47 -4.63 3.97 -7.06
CA CYS A 47 -5.59 5.06 -7.10
C CYS A 47 -5.97 5.43 -8.55
N LYS A 48 -5.00 5.49 -9.47
CA LYS A 48 -5.29 5.74 -10.89
C LYS A 48 -6.15 4.63 -11.51
N ASP A 49 -5.86 3.37 -11.20
CA ASP A 49 -6.63 2.23 -11.70
C ASP A 49 -8.07 2.28 -11.20
N LEU A 50 -8.28 2.58 -9.91
CA LEU A 50 -9.60 2.80 -9.32
C LEU A 50 -10.35 3.96 -10.00
N LEU A 51 -9.69 5.09 -10.23
CA LEU A 51 -10.28 6.25 -10.93
C LEU A 51 -10.71 5.87 -12.36
N HIS A 52 -9.91 5.07 -13.06
CA HIS A 52 -10.25 4.59 -14.40
C HIS A 52 -11.47 3.67 -14.40
N GLU A 53 -11.56 2.72 -13.46
CA GLU A 53 -12.73 1.85 -13.34
C GLU A 53 -14.00 2.63 -13.00
N ILE A 54 -13.90 3.62 -12.10
CA ILE A 54 -15.00 4.52 -11.74
C ILE A 54 -15.49 5.32 -12.97
N GLU A 55 -14.59 5.93 -13.74
CA GLU A 55 -15.01 6.73 -14.91
C GLU A 55 -15.63 5.87 -16.02
N ARG A 56 -15.10 4.67 -16.28
CA ARG A 56 -15.67 3.74 -17.27
C ARG A 56 -17.12 3.37 -16.95
N ASN A 57 -17.50 3.40 -15.67
CA ASN A 57 -18.84 3.08 -15.19
C ASN A 57 -19.73 4.33 -15.01
N SER A 58 -19.49 5.36 -15.85
CA SER A 58 -20.34 6.55 -16.03
C SER A 58 -20.35 7.56 -14.87
N LEU A 59 -19.37 7.51 -13.96
CA LEU A 59 -19.13 8.59 -13.00
C LEU A 59 -18.10 9.57 -13.55
N SER A 60 -18.53 10.80 -13.86
CA SER A 60 -17.59 11.84 -14.25
C SER A 60 -16.76 12.26 -13.03
N ILE A 61 -15.44 12.12 -13.14
CA ILE A 61 -14.51 12.56 -12.10
C ILE A 61 -13.86 13.87 -12.54
N ASP A 62 -14.12 14.94 -11.79
CA ASP A 62 -13.52 16.25 -12.09
C ASP A 62 -12.01 16.28 -11.81
N SER A 63 -11.32 17.26 -12.41
CA SER A 63 -9.88 17.42 -12.27
C SER A 63 -9.42 17.68 -10.83
N SER A 64 -10.25 18.36 -10.02
CA SER A 64 -9.89 18.67 -8.64
C SER A 64 -9.87 17.40 -7.79
N LYS A 65 -10.82 16.48 -7.98
CA LYS A 65 -10.84 15.19 -7.28
C LYS A 65 -9.64 14.32 -7.66
N VAL A 66 -9.26 14.30 -8.94
CA VAL A 66 -8.03 13.61 -9.40
C VAL A 66 -6.80 14.20 -8.71
N GLU A 67 -6.66 15.53 -8.70
CA GLU A 67 -5.56 16.22 -8.02
C GLU A 67 -5.51 15.89 -6.52
N GLN A 68 -6.66 15.97 -5.84
CA GLN A 68 -6.77 15.67 -4.42
C GLN A 68 -6.34 14.23 -4.09
N ALA A 69 -6.82 13.25 -4.86
CA ALA A 69 -6.55 11.85 -4.62
C ALA A 69 -5.08 11.51 -4.79
N LEU A 70 -4.47 12.00 -5.87
CA LEU A 70 -3.07 11.70 -6.18
C LEU A 70 -2.11 12.38 -5.18
N ILE A 71 -2.37 13.63 -4.78
CA ILE A 71 -1.60 14.27 -3.70
C ILE A 71 -1.76 13.50 -2.39
N ALA A 72 -2.98 13.11 -2.02
CA ALA A 72 -3.22 12.36 -0.79
C ALA A 72 -2.46 11.02 -0.78
N CYS A 73 -2.41 10.30 -1.90
CA CYS A 73 -1.64 9.06 -2.02
C CYS A 73 -0.15 9.25 -1.76
N LEU A 74 0.48 10.36 -2.18
CA LEU A 74 1.91 10.56 -1.91
C LEU A 74 2.23 10.92 -0.46
N PHE A 75 1.26 11.40 0.30
CA PHE A 75 1.47 11.85 1.67
C PHE A 75 0.91 10.90 2.71
N HIS A 76 -0.03 10.01 2.38
CA HIS A 76 -0.86 9.26 3.34
C HIS A 76 -0.07 8.59 4.47
N ASP A 77 1.09 8.02 4.15
CA ASP A 77 1.94 7.29 5.09
C ASP A 77 3.28 7.97 5.43
N THR A 78 3.48 9.23 5.00
CA THR A 78 4.72 9.98 5.34
C THR A 78 4.95 10.13 6.85
N GLY A 79 3.89 10.06 7.66
CA GLY A 79 3.94 10.08 9.11
C GLY A 79 4.53 8.82 9.75
N LEU A 80 4.66 7.70 9.02
CA LEU A 80 5.35 6.49 9.49
C LEU A 80 6.84 6.74 9.76
N THR A 81 7.40 7.82 9.18
CA THR A 81 8.77 8.29 9.49
C THR A 81 8.91 8.84 10.91
N ILE A 82 7.78 9.14 11.58
CA ILE A 82 7.72 9.72 12.93
C ILE A 82 7.07 8.74 13.92
N ASP A 83 5.96 8.11 13.55
CA ASP A 83 5.20 7.19 14.39
C ASP A 83 4.71 6.01 13.53
N THR A 84 5.15 4.78 13.83
CA THR A 84 4.72 3.55 13.14
C THR A 84 3.39 2.98 13.64
N GLY A 85 2.77 3.65 14.61
CA GLY A 85 1.52 3.29 15.27
C GLY A 85 0.32 4.11 14.77
N GLU A 86 -0.68 4.28 15.63
CA GLU A 86 -2.01 4.79 15.25
C GLU A 86 -2.03 6.27 14.82
N LYS A 87 -1.03 7.07 15.19
CA LYS A 87 -1.02 8.52 14.89
C LYS A 87 -0.28 8.87 13.60
N HIS A 88 0.16 7.88 12.81
CA HIS A 88 0.87 8.13 11.56
C HIS A 88 0.07 9.06 10.63
N GLY A 89 -1.26 8.86 10.49
CA GLY A 89 -2.11 9.73 9.68
C GLY A 89 -2.07 11.21 10.10
N PHE A 90 -2.08 11.51 11.40
CA PHE A 90 -1.91 12.88 11.91
C PHE A 90 -0.55 13.46 11.51
N HIS A 91 0.53 12.68 11.65
CA HIS A 91 1.87 13.11 11.27
C HIS A 91 2.01 13.30 9.75
N SER A 92 1.38 12.45 8.95
CA SER A 92 1.29 12.58 7.49
C SER A 92 0.59 13.87 7.07
N ARG A 93 -0.52 14.22 7.75
CA ARG A 93 -1.20 15.49 7.55
C ARG A 93 -0.28 16.68 7.82
N VAL A 94 0.46 16.64 8.93
CA VAL A 94 1.41 17.71 9.30
C VAL A 94 2.52 17.83 8.26
N ALA A 95 3.04 16.71 7.73
CA ALA A 95 4.05 16.71 6.67
C ALA A 95 3.51 17.37 5.39
N CYS A 96 2.29 17.02 4.96
CA CYS A 96 1.62 17.65 3.82
C CYS A 96 1.39 19.16 4.02
N GLN A 97 0.92 19.57 5.21
CA GLN A 97 0.78 20.99 5.56
C GLN A 97 2.12 21.74 5.46
N LYS A 98 3.20 21.15 5.99
CA LYS A 98 4.54 21.74 5.93
C LYS A 98 4.99 21.94 4.49
N PHE A 99 4.77 20.96 3.62
CA PHE A 99 5.10 21.07 2.19
C PHE A 99 4.40 22.29 1.54
N PHE A 100 3.09 22.44 1.73
CA PHE A 100 2.34 23.56 1.14
C PHE A 100 2.59 24.91 1.81
N LEU A 101 2.97 24.94 3.09
CA LEU A 101 3.45 26.17 3.75
C LEU A 101 4.79 26.64 3.18
N GLN A 102 5.68 25.72 2.81
CA GLN A 102 6.95 26.03 2.16
C GLN A 102 6.76 26.39 0.67
N ASN A 103 5.67 25.95 0.06
CA ASN A 103 5.36 26.14 -1.35
C ASN A 103 3.95 26.74 -1.56
N PRO A 104 3.67 27.97 -1.07
CA PRO A 104 2.31 28.52 -1.06
C PRO A 104 1.70 28.70 -2.46
N ASN A 105 2.52 28.93 -3.48
CA ASN A 105 2.08 29.03 -4.87
C ASN A 105 1.58 27.71 -5.46
N LEU A 106 1.88 26.59 -4.76
CA LEU A 106 1.42 25.26 -5.09
C LEU A 106 0.25 24.81 -4.18
N ALA A 107 -0.30 25.65 -3.30
CA ALA A 107 -1.40 25.17 -2.45
C ALA A 107 -2.67 24.88 -3.30
N PRO A 108 -3.20 23.65 -3.30
CA PRO A 108 -4.45 23.35 -4.01
C PRO A 108 -5.63 24.03 -3.29
N VAL A 109 -6.64 24.44 -4.06
CA VAL A 109 -7.83 25.14 -3.53
C VAL A 109 -8.53 24.31 -2.45
N SER A 110 -8.54 22.99 -2.59
CA SER A 110 -9.23 22.05 -1.68
C SER A 110 -8.27 21.36 -0.71
N LEU A 111 -7.21 22.04 -0.26
CA LEU A 111 -6.19 21.44 0.63
C LEU A 111 -6.79 20.76 1.86
N ASN A 112 -7.86 21.29 2.47
CA ASN A 112 -8.48 20.69 3.64
C ASN A 112 -9.03 19.27 3.40
N GLU A 113 -9.58 19.00 2.20
CA GLU A 113 -10.07 17.66 1.85
C GLU A 113 -8.92 16.68 1.69
N ILE A 114 -7.81 17.13 1.10
CA ILE A 114 -6.57 16.34 0.97
C ILE A 114 -6.03 15.97 2.36
N LEU A 115 -5.93 16.97 3.25
CA LEU A 115 -5.43 16.78 4.60
C LEU A 115 -6.32 15.83 5.43
N LYS A 116 -7.65 15.91 5.22
CA LYS A 116 -8.61 14.98 5.84
C LYS A 116 -8.40 13.56 5.30
N ALA A 117 -8.29 13.38 3.99
CA ALA A 117 -8.06 12.07 3.40
C ALA A 117 -6.76 11.44 3.90
N ILE A 118 -5.67 12.22 3.99
CA ILE A 118 -4.40 11.76 4.55
C ILE A 118 -4.54 11.33 6.01
N GLU A 119 -5.14 12.17 6.86
CA GLU A 119 -5.23 11.92 8.29
C GLU A 119 -6.07 10.68 8.63
N TYR A 120 -7.15 10.47 7.87
CA TYR A 120 -8.16 9.46 8.17
C TYR A 120 -8.13 8.25 7.22
N HIS A 121 -7.11 8.11 6.37
CA HIS A 121 -7.07 7.00 5.39
C HIS A 121 -7.09 5.61 6.05
N ASP A 122 -6.52 5.44 7.24
CA ASP A 122 -6.53 4.16 7.97
C ASP A 122 -7.67 4.07 9.01
N ASP A 123 -8.46 5.14 9.20
CA ASP A 123 -9.59 5.15 10.12
C ASP A 123 -10.76 4.35 9.55
N LYS A 124 -10.90 3.11 10.00
CA LYS A 124 -11.95 2.20 9.55
C LYS A 124 -13.34 2.60 10.05
N THR A 125 -13.48 3.51 11.02
CA THR A 125 -14.79 3.98 11.53
C THR A 125 -15.46 4.98 10.60
N LEU A 126 -14.68 5.65 9.77
CA LEU A 126 -15.15 6.67 8.83
C LEU A 126 -15.48 6.11 7.45
N LYS A 127 -15.20 4.82 7.20
CA LYS A 127 -15.52 4.17 5.93
C LYS A 127 -17.04 4.07 5.74
N ASP A 128 -17.56 4.88 4.82
CA ASP A 128 -18.90 4.66 4.28
C ASP A 128 -18.82 3.47 3.31
N LEU A 129 -19.31 2.31 3.75
CA LEU A 129 -19.36 1.08 2.96
C LEU A 129 -20.55 1.03 1.99
N SER A 130 -21.21 2.17 1.73
CA SER A 130 -22.22 2.21 0.67
C SER A 130 -21.59 1.81 -0.67
N ILE A 131 -22.27 0.92 -1.38
CA ILE A 131 -21.84 0.44 -2.69
C ILE A 131 -21.71 1.65 -3.60
N PHE A 132 -20.58 1.78 -4.30
CA PHE A 132 -20.44 2.76 -5.37
C PHE A 132 -21.45 2.45 -6.47
N ASN A 133 -22.62 3.06 -6.33
CA ASN A 133 -23.67 3.10 -7.32
C ASN A 133 -23.42 4.36 -8.12
N GLY A 134 -23.37 4.27 -9.45
CA GLY A 134 -22.89 5.29 -10.41
C GLY A 134 -23.54 6.69 -10.41
N GLY A 135 -24.12 7.15 -9.29
CA GLY A 135 -24.55 8.52 -9.03
C GLY A 135 -24.07 9.13 -7.70
N GLN A 136 -23.25 8.44 -6.88
CA GLN A 136 -22.64 9.02 -5.68
C GLN A 136 -21.29 9.68 -6.00
N GLU A 137 -21.00 10.80 -5.33
CA GLU A 137 -19.69 11.45 -5.42
C GLU A 137 -18.61 10.53 -4.85
N VAL A 138 -17.43 10.52 -5.47
CA VAL A 138 -16.27 9.77 -4.97
C VAL A 138 -15.80 10.36 -3.64
N ASP A 139 -15.97 9.59 -2.57
CA ASP A 139 -15.39 9.90 -1.26
C ASP A 139 -13.87 9.71 -1.30
N LEU A 140 -13.15 10.77 -0.95
CA LEU A 140 -11.70 10.83 -1.08
C LEU A 140 -10.98 9.94 -0.05
N VAL A 141 -11.51 9.85 1.17
CA VAL A 141 -10.95 9.01 2.24
C VAL A 141 -11.03 7.55 1.82
N ASN A 142 -12.20 7.12 1.36
CA ASN A 142 -12.46 5.78 0.86
C ASN A 142 -11.58 5.41 -0.34
N LEU A 143 -11.40 6.32 -1.30
CA LEU A 143 -10.56 6.09 -2.47
C LEU A 143 -9.09 5.87 -2.07
N VAL A 144 -8.53 6.76 -1.27
CA VAL A 144 -7.12 6.67 -0.81
C VAL A 144 -6.92 5.44 0.08
N SER A 145 -7.85 5.20 1.00
CA SER A 145 -7.82 4.02 1.87
C SER A 145 -7.87 2.70 1.09
N THR A 146 -8.70 2.64 0.05
CA THR A 146 -8.77 1.44 -0.81
C THR A 146 -7.46 1.28 -1.59
N ALA A 147 -6.93 2.38 -2.16
CA ALA A 147 -5.67 2.33 -2.90
C ALA A 147 -4.50 1.82 -2.03
N ASP A 148 -4.41 2.23 -0.76
CA ASP A 148 -3.44 1.65 0.18
C ASP A 148 -3.74 0.18 0.50
N ASP A 149 -5.00 -0.16 0.79
CA ASP A 149 -5.42 -1.54 1.08
C ASP A 149 -5.05 -2.51 -0.07
N LEU A 150 -5.07 -2.07 -1.33
CA LEU A 150 -4.65 -2.88 -2.48
C LEU A 150 -3.15 -3.18 -2.51
N ASP A 151 -2.30 -2.32 -1.95
CA ASP A 151 -0.86 -2.59 -1.86
C ASP A 151 -0.53 -3.62 -0.74
N ALA A 152 -1.51 -3.99 0.09
CA ALA A 152 -1.38 -5.05 1.09
C ALA A 152 -1.62 -6.46 0.52
N PHE A 153 -1.98 -6.57 -0.76
CA PHE A 153 -2.19 -7.85 -1.43
C PHE A 153 -0.96 -8.30 -2.22
N GLY A 154 -0.93 -9.58 -2.61
CA GLY A 154 0.17 -10.18 -3.37
C GLY A 154 1.38 -10.55 -2.51
N LEU A 155 2.51 -10.81 -3.17
CA LEU A 155 3.78 -11.10 -2.49
C LEU A 155 4.38 -9.84 -1.87
N ILE A 156 4.05 -8.66 -2.41
CA ILE A 156 4.36 -7.38 -1.77
C ILE A 156 3.73 -7.34 -0.38
N GLY A 157 2.44 -7.69 -0.27
CA GLY A 157 1.74 -7.81 1.00
C GLY A 157 2.48 -8.68 2.03
N VAL A 158 3.09 -9.79 1.59
CA VAL A 158 3.81 -10.72 2.49
C VAL A 158 4.94 -10.00 3.24
N TYR A 159 5.88 -9.37 2.54
CA TYR A 159 7.00 -8.72 3.22
C TYR A 159 6.56 -7.45 3.97
N ARG A 160 5.57 -6.71 3.45
CA ARG A 160 5.00 -5.53 4.15
C ARG A 160 4.43 -5.92 5.51
N TYR A 161 3.61 -6.97 5.56
CA TYR A 161 3.00 -7.45 6.80
C TYR A 161 4.03 -7.99 7.78
N LEU A 162 4.96 -8.82 7.31
CA LEU A 162 6.05 -9.34 8.13
C LEU A 162 6.85 -8.19 8.77
N GLU A 163 7.22 -7.18 7.98
CA GLU A 163 8.01 -6.06 8.49
C GLU A 163 7.25 -5.24 9.53
N ILE A 164 6.07 -4.71 9.18
CA ILE A 164 5.39 -3.74 10.03
C ILE A 164 4.88 -4.37 11.33
N TYR A 165 4.43 -5.63 11.30
CA TYR A 165 4.00 -6.31 12.53
C TYR A 165 5.19 -6.65 13.44
N THR A 166 6.34 -7.02 12.86
CA THR A 166 7.57 -7.22 13.64
C THR A 166 8.03 -5.92 14.29
N LEU A 167 8.00 -4.80 13.56
CA LEU A 167 8.33 -3.47 14.11
C LEU A 167 7.37 -3.03 15.23
N ARG A 168 6.12 -3.51 15.20
CA ARG A 168 5.12 -3.31 16.26
C ARG A 168 5.28 -4.27 17.46
N GLY A 169 6.29 -5.13 17.44
CA GLY A 169 6.65 -6.01 18.55
C GLY A 169 5.90 -7.34 18.57
N HIS A 170 5.22 -7.71 17.48
CA HIS A 170 4.63 -9.04 17.35
C HIS A 170 5.69 -10.08 17.01
N SER A 171 5.61 -11.23 17.66
CA SER A 171 6.47 -12.37 17.33
C SER A 171 6.05 -13.02 16.02
N LEU A 172 6.98 -13.67 15.33
CA LEU A 172 6.71 -14.35 14.06
C LEU A 172 5.59 -15.41 14.17
N GLN A 173 5.38 -15.97 15.37
CA GLN A 173 4.31 -16.91 15.66
C GLN A 173 2.92 -16.24 15.71
N GLU A 174 2.83 -14.99 16.17
CA GLU A 174 1.55 -14.26 16.29
C GLU A 174 1.11 -13.63 14.97
N ILE A 175 2.08 -13.19 14.16
CA ILE A 175 1.86 -12.44 12.91
C ILE A 175 0.82 -13.09 12.00
N PRO A 176 0.88 -14.40 11.67
CA PRO A 176 -0.05 -15.00 10.72
C PRO A 176 -1.52 -14.78 11.07
N SER A 177 -1.89 -15.04 12.32
CA SER A 177 -3.28 -14.90 12.79
C SER A 177 -3.79 -13.45 12.70
N LEU A 178 -2.95 -12.49 13.07
CA LEU A 178 -3.28 -11.06 13.03
C LEU A 178 -3.40 -10.56 11.59
N VAL A 179 -2.47 -10.98 10.74
CA VAL A 179 -2.46 -10.60 9.31
C VAL A 179 -3.67 -11.17 8.59
N MET A 180 -4.00 -12.45 8.78
CA MET A 180 -5.17 -13.04 8.13
C MET A 180 -6.46 -12.29 8.47
N LEU A 181 -6.65 -11.89 9.73
CA LEU A 181 -7.80 -11.09 10.15
C LEU A 181 -7.81 -9.70 9.47
N ASN A 182 -6.66 -9.02 9.47
CA ASN A 182 -6.55 -7.70 8.85
C ASN A 182 -6.78 -7.75 7.33
N LEU A 183 -6.16 -8.73 6.67
CA LEU A 183 -6.22 -8.97 5.23
C LEU A 183 -7.65 -9.28 4.77
N GLU A 184 -8.37 -10.14 5.49
CA GLU A 184 -9.78 -10.47 5.20
C GLU A 184 -10.67 -9.23 5.30
N ASN A 185 -10.46 -8.40 6.32
CA ASN A 185 -11.20 -7.16 6.49
C ASN A 185 -10.94 -6.17 5.33
N ARG A 186 -9.68 -6.01 4.91
CA ARG A 186 -9.32 -5.17 3.76
C ARG A 186 -9.99 -5.67 2.48
N PHE A 187 -9.88 -6.97 2.20
CA PHE A 187 -10.48 -7.55 0.98
C PHE A 187 -12.00 -7.49 0.99
N THR A 188 -12.66 -7.78 2.12
CA THR A 188 -14.12 -7.67 2.26
C THR A 188 -14.60 -6.24 2.03
N ASN A 189 -13.89 -5.23 2.56
CA ASN A 189 -14.24 -3.83 2.35
C ASN A 189 -14.11 -3.44 0.87
N PHE A 190 -12.99 -3.82 0.24
CA PHE A 190 -12.76 -3.61 -1.17
C PHE A 190 -13.85 -4.30 -2.03
N GLU A 191 -14.15 -5.57 -1.77
CA GLU A 191 -15.17 -6.32 -2.52
C GLU A 191 -16.56 -5.68 -2.38
N ARG A 192 -16.94 -5.22 -1.18
CA ARG A 192 -18.22 -4.52 -0.98
C ARG A 192 -18.32 -3.22 -1.76
N MET A 193 -17.24 -2.43 -1.80
CA MET A 193 -17.23 -1.14 -2.47
C MET A 193 -17.14 -1.27 -3.99
N TYR A 194 -16.39 -2.28 -4.47
CA TYR A 194 -16.02 -2.43 -5.87
C TYR A 194 -16.63 -3.68 -6.54
N SER A 195 -17.66 -4.31 -5.95
CA SER A 195 -18.29 -5.54 -6.47
C SER A 195 -18.77 -5.45 -7.92
N ASN A 196 -19.10 -4.24 -8.39
CA ASN A 196 -19.55 -3.99 -9.76
C ASN A 196 -18.41 -4.01 -10.79
N TYR A 197 -17.14 -3.97 -10.35
CA TYR A 197 -15.95 -3.97 -11.20
C TYR A 197 -15.31 -5.37 -11.21
N ILE A 198 -16.00 -6.33 -11.85
CA ILE A 198 -15.69 -7.76 -11.75
C ILE A 198 -14.23 -8.09 -12.08
N ASP A 199 -13.68 -7.51 -13.16
CA ASP A 199 -12.30 -7.78 -13.58
C ASP A 199 -11.29 -7.30 -12.54
N LEU A 200 -11.47 -6.09 -12.03
CA LEU A 200 -10.67 -5.53 -10.94
C LEU A 200 -10.77 -6.41 -9.69
N VAL A 201 -11.99 -6.80 -9.29
CA VAL A 201 -12.19 -7.65 -8.11
C VAL A 201 -11.51 -9.00 -8.26
N ASN A 202 -11.61 -9.63 -9.42
CA ASN A 202 -10.97 -10.92 -9.69
C ASN A 202 -9.45 -10.80 -9.66
N GLU A 203 -8.88 -9.74 -10.22
CA GLU A 203 -7.44 -9.48 -10.16
C GLU A 203 -6.96 -9.35 -8.71
N GLN A 204 -7.63 -8.50 -7.92
CA GLN A 204 -7.24 -8.27 -6.53
C GLN A 204 -7.50 -9.49 -5.65
N LYS A 205 -8.49 -10.32 -5.97
CA LYS A 205 -8.73 -11.61 -5.31
C LYS A 205 -7.56 -12.57 -5.47
N LEU A 206 -6.97 -12.65 -6.67
CA LEU A 206 -5.79 -13.48 -6.90
C LEU A 206 -4.59 -13.00 -6.06
N ARG A 207 -4.40 -11.68 -5.95
CA ARG A 207 -3.35 -11.09 -5.10
C ARG A 207 -3.62 -11.35 -3.62
N PHE A 208 -4.85 -11.15 -3.15
CA PHE A 208 -5.28 -11.47 -1.79
C PHE A 208 -4.99 -12.94 -1.42
N LEU A 209 -5.33 -13.88 -2.30
CA LEU A 209 -5.10 -15.31 -2.07
C LEU A 209 -3.62 -15.64 -1.89
N LYS A 210 -2.72 -15.03 -2.69
CA LYS A 210 -1.27 -15.22 -2.53
C LYS A 210 -0.79 -14.84 -1.12
N THR A 211 -1.22 -13.68 -0.62
CA THR A 211 -0.85 -13.23 0.74
C THR A 211 -1.45 -14.14 1.80
N ASN A 212 -2.74 -14.48 1.66
CA ASN A 212 -3.47 -15.31 2.61
C ASN A 212 -2.88 -16.73 2.71
N ASP A 213 -2.57 -17.35 1.57
CA ASP A 213 -2.03 -18.70 1.51
C ASP A 213 -0.62 -18.78 2.11
N PHE A 214 0.19 -17.73 1.95
CA PHE A 214 1.49 -17.61 2.64
C PHE A 214 1.29 -17.65 4.15
N PHE A 215 0.45 -16.76 4.71
CA PHE A 215 0.26 -16.68 6.14
C PHE A 215 -0.48 -17.89 6.73
N LYS A 216 -1.41 -18.51 6.01
CA LYS A 216 -2.02 -19.80 6.41
C LYS A 216 -0.96 -20.90 6.53
N SER A 217 -0.03 -20.96 5.58
CA SER A 217 1.03 -21.96 5.60
C SER A 217 2.00 -21.72 6.77
N LEU A 218 2.33 -20.44 7.02
CA LEU A 218 3.15 -20.04 8.16
C LEU A 218 2.44 -20.28 9.50
N ASP A 219 1.13 -20.08 9.61
CA ASP A 219 0.34 -20.41 10.80
C ASP A 219 0.32 -21.92 11.07
N ASN A 220 0.12 -22.72 10.01
CA ASN A 220 0.16 -24.17 10.10
C ASN A 220 1.53 -24.68 10.56
N HIS A 221 2.63 -24.03 10.14
CA HIS A 221 3.97 -24.35 10.61
C HIS A 221 4.05 -24.31 12.15
N PHE A 222 3.56 -23.22 12.75
CA PHE A 222 3.65 -23.01 14.18
C PHE A 222 2.65 -23.85 14.98
N ASN A 223 1.47 -24.13 14.41
CA ASN A 223 0.40 -24.85 15.10
C ASN A 223 0.44 -26.38 14.90
N SER A 224 1.07 -26.85 13.84
CA SER A 224 1.19 -28.28 13.51
C SER A 224 2.52 -28.55 12.79
N PRO A 225 3.66 -28.45 13.50
CA PRO A 225 4.98 -28.61 12.90
C PRO A 225 5.09 -29.99 12.27
N SER A 226 5.48 -30.03 11.00
CA SER A 226 5.82 -31.28 10.31
C SER A 226 7.34 -31.41 10.24
N ASP A 227 7.85 -32.63 10.16
CA ASP A 227 9.29 -32.89 9.94
C ASP A 227 9.78 -32.45 8.54
N LYS A 228 8.91 -31.86 7.70
CA LYS A 228 9.29 -31.35 6.39
C LYS A 228 9.84 -29.94 6.50
N GLU A 229 10.83 -29.65 5.66
CA GLU A 229 11.39 -28.32 5.49
C GLU A 229 10.30 -27.32 5.10
N ASP A 230 10.12 -26.29 5.93
CA ASP A 230 9.11 -25.26 5.72
C ASP A 230 9.74 -24.03 5.08
N TYR A 231 9.62 -23.96 3.77
CA TYR A 231 10.17 -22.85 3.01
C TYR A 231 9.48 -21.51 3.31
N PHE A 232 8.26 -21.48 3.85
CA PHE A 232 7.59 -20.23 4.23
C PHE A 232 8.26 -19.60 5.45
N LEU A 233 8.67 -20.42 6.43
CA LEU A 233 9.47 -19.95 7.55
C LEU A 233 10.81 -19.40 7.06
N ILE A 234 11.51 -20.13 6.17
CA ILE A 234 12.79 -19.67 5.60
C ILE A 234 12.62 -18.34 4.88
N ILE A 235 11.56 -18.17 4.07
CA ILE A 235 11.25 -16.90 3.40
C ILE A 235 11.05 -15.78 4.42
N ALA A 236 10.27 -16.02 5.48
CA ALA A 236 10.02 -15.02 6.51
C ALA A 236 11.31 -14.62 7.24
N GLU A 237 12.14 -15.59 7.61
CA GLU A 237 13.43 -15.34 8.25
C GLU A 237 14.39 -14.57 7.34
N VAL A 238 14.47 -14.92 6.06
CA VAL A 238 15.29 -14.21 5.08
C VAL A 238 14.83 -12.75 4.93
N LEU A 239 13.51 -12.53 4.84
CA LEU A 239 12.97 -11.17 4.78
C LEU A 239 13.29 -10.38 6.05
N LEU A 240 12.96 -10.91 7.22
CA LEU A 240 13.14 -10.20 8.49
C LEU A 240 14.62 -9.94 8.82
N GLU A 241 15.49 -10.93 8.63
CA GLU A 241 16.92 -10.77 8.86
C GLU A 241 17.51 -9.69 7.96
N ASN A 242 17.23 -9.71 6.65
CA ASN A 242 17.85 -8.75 5.74
C ASN A 242 17.21 -7.36 5.84
N LEU A 243 15.89 -7.26 5.94
CA LEU A 243 15.19 -5.98 6.02
C LEU A 243 15.38 -5.32 7.39
N LEU A 244 15.20 -6.05 8.50
CA LEU A 244 15.18 -5.44 9.83
C LEU A 244 16.52 -5.45 10.54
N VAL A 245 17.29 -6.54 10.43
CA VAL A 245 18.58 -6.69 11.14
C VAL A 245 19.71 -6.08 10.32
N LYS A 246 19.85 -6.49 9.06
CA LYS A 246 20.92 -5.98 8.18
C LYS A 246 20.61 -4.65 7.51
N LYS A 247 19.38 -4.14 7.66
CA LYS A 247 18.94 -2.86 7.10
C LYS A 247 19.15 -2.77 5.59
N MET A 248 18.91 -3.87 4.88
CA MET A 248 18.90 -3.90 3.42
C MET A 248 17.57 -3.36 2.89
N ASP A 249 17.60 -2.72 1.72
CA ASP A 249 16.38 -2.44 0.98
C ASP A 249 15.78 -3.74 0.38
N THR A 250 14.54 -3.64 -0.11
CA THR A 250 13.80 -4.77 -0.67
C THR A 250 14.51 -5.41 -1.86
N LYS A 251 15.10 -4.60 -2.75
CA LYS A 251 15.78 -5.08 -3.95
C LYS A 251 17.05 -5.87 -3.60
N THR A 252 17.84 -5.35 -2.68
CA THR A 252 19.07 -5.97 -2.18
C THR A 252 18.76 -7.26 -1.44
N THR A 253 17.66 -7.30 -0.68
CA THR A 253 17.16 -8.51 -0.01
C THR A 253 16.77 -9.60 -1.03
N ILE A 254 16.05 -9.24 -2.09
CA ILE A 254 15.71 -10.16 -3.19
C ILE A 254 16.99 -10.71 -3.84
N ASP A 255 17.92 -9.82 -4.23
CA ASP A 255 19.18 -10.23 -4.88
C ASP A 255 20.02 -11.15 -3.99
N TYR A 256 20.04 -10.89 -2.68
CA TYR A 256 20.70 -11.73 -1.70
C TYR A 256 20.09 -13.14 -1.68
N ALA A 257 18.77 -13.25 -1.59
CA ALA A 257 18.07 -14.53 -1.55
C ALA A 257 18.26 -15.34 -2.85
N LEU A 258 18.25 -14.70 -4.02
CA LEU A 258 18.43 -15.37 -5.30
C LEU A 258 19.85 -15.92 -5.50
N LYS A 259 20.87 -15.20 -4.99
CA LYS A 259 22.27 -15.62 -5.05
C LYS A 259 22.66 -16.63 -3.96
N GLY A 260 21.89 -16.70 -2.86
CA GLY A 260 22.13 -17.59 -1.74
C GLY A 260 21.90 -19.07 -2.06
N ASP A 261 22.38 -19.93 -1.16
CA ASP A 261 22.14 -21.38 -1.21
C ASP A 261 20.83 -21.71 -0.47
N TYR A 262 19.71 -21.33 -1.07
CA TYR A 262 18.36 -21.58 -0.57
C TYR A 262 17.62 -22.62 -1.41
N PRO A 263 16.63 -23.34 -0.83
CA PRO A 263 15.76 -24.24 -1.59
C PRO A 263 15.10 -23.55 -2.79
N THR A 264 14.82 -24.33 -3.85
CA THR A 264 14.25 -23.81 -5.10
C THR A 264 12.96 -23.03 -4.89
N GLN A 265 12.09 -23.47 -3.97
CA GLN A 265 10.81 -22.82 -3.65
C GLN A 265 11.01 -21.42 -3.05
N VAL A 266 12.05 -21.23 -2.22
CA VAL A 266 12.42 -19.91 -1.68
C VAL A 266 12.85 -19.00 -2.83
N LYS A 267 13.70 -19.49 -3.73
CA LYS A 267 14.14 -18.71 -4.90
C LYS A 267 12.98 -18.31 -5.80
N ILE A 268 12.07 -19.24 -6.10
CA ILE A 268 10.86 -18.96 -6.90
C ILE A 268 10.03 -17.85 -6.25
N PHE A 269 9.85 -17.87 -4.92
CA PHE A 269 9.16 -16.78 -4.22
C PHE A 269 9.82 -15.42 -4.49
N PHE A 270 11.14 -15.32 -4.34
CA PHE A 270 11.86 -14.06 -4.54
C PHE A 270 11.91 -13.62 -6.02
N GLU A 271 11.92 -14.55 -6.98
CA GLU A 271 11.74 -14.23 -8.40
C GLU A 271 10.37 -13.62 -8.65
N CYS A 272 9.30 -14.27 -8.16
CA CYS A 272 7.95 -13.75 -8.31
C CYS A 272 7.73 -12.41 -7.58
N LEU A 273 8.36 -12.21 -6.41
CA LEU A 273 8.31 -10.94 -5.69
C LEU A 273 8.99 -9.82 -6.49
N ARG A 274 10.16 -10.10 -7.10
CA ARG A 274 10.83 -9.16 -8.00
C ARG A 274 9.92 -8.79 -9.16
N ASP A 275 9.35 -9.79 -9.83
CA ASP A 275 8.50 -9.58 -11.00
C ASP A 275 7.24 -8.78 -10.63
N GLU A 276 6.65 -9.00 -9.44
CA GLU A 276 5.53 -8.21 -8.94
C GLU A 276 5.94 -6.75 -8.69
N LEU A 277 7.09 -6.49 -8.06
CA LEU A 277 7.59 -5.13 -7.83
C LEU A 277 7.92 -4.39 -9.13
N GLU A 278 8.43 -5.09 -10.14
CA GLU A 278 8.76 -4.52 -11.46
C GLU A 278 7.52 -4.21 -12.32
N SER A 279 6.34 -4.69 -11.92
CA SER A 279 5.07 -4.40 -12.63
C SER A 279 4.48 -3.01 -12.32
N PHE A 280 5.03 -2.31 -11.34
CA PHE A 280 4.59 -0.98 -10.89
C PHE A 280 5.27 0.15 -11.67
#